data_AF-A0A258C5A8-F1
#
_entry.id   AF-A0A258C5A8-F1
#
_cell.length_a   1.000
_cell.length_b   1.000
_cell.length_c   1.000
_cell.angle_alpha   90.00
_cell.angle_beta   90.00
_cell.angle_gamma   90.00
#
_symmetry.space_group_name_H-M   'P 1'
#
loop_
_entity.id
_entity.type
_entity.pdbx_description
1 polymer ?
#
loop_
_entity_poly.entity_id
_entity_poly.type
_entity_poly.pdbx_seq_one_letter_code
_entity_poly.pdbx_strand_id
1 'polypeptide(L)'
;MPEAGDVVLPMPCDGSMVFRKVHIPMAGPLDDYPISIGQDSAEWGYVEQSRPAFIAGSFTSSGSEKSRYYLLAKYEMTQLQYRALTDESCPTPSNKLRLPVVAISWLDALQASDKYNLWLRQHAAGKLPREDGALGFVRLPTEIEWEFAARGGLEVGTAEFRDGRYPMVEGLNGHEWFAGSQSANGQLQLSGLLKPNPLGLHDILGNADEMIFEPFRLNKLDRQHGQAGGYVVRGGNYLTAQGEMRTALRKEEPYYNAQGQVKNKTTGLRLALVSPTLTSRERVASIESSWKKLGSGTEDATKDKGTVQALEALASGVEDQALKDQLKSLENQLRASNQQQEEARDQAIRASLNLGAFLCTKMLDDGQYLDFLQKNYDLNCAAGEQDPSCPMRK
;
A
#
# COMPACT_ATOMS: atom_id res chain seq x y z
N MET A 1 -10.99 8.43 -16.98
CA MET A 1 -10.07 9.08 -17.95
C MET A 1 -8.76 9.36 -17.23
N PRO A 2 -7.62 9.45 -17.94
CA PRO A 2 -6.37 9.87 -17.33
C PRO A 2 -6.50 11.27 -16.72
N GLU A 3 -5.99 11.43 -15.51
CA GLU A 3 -5.90 12.69 -14.76
C GLU A 3 -4.45 13.18 -14.69
N ALA A 4 -4.25 14.41 -14.19
CA ALA A 4 -2.93 14.92 -13.92
C ALA A 4 -2.17 13.99 -12.94
N GLY A 5 -0.91 13.70 -13.27
CA GLY A 5 -0.06 12.78 -12.50
C GLY A 5 -0.20 11.30 -12.86
N ASP A 6 -1.16 10.93 -13.72
CA ASP A 6 -1.30 9.55 -14.20
C ASP A 6 -0.14 9.15 -15.11
N VAL A 7 0.34 7.92 -14.93
CA VAL A 7 1.27 7.27 -15.85
C VAL A 7 0.48 6.34 -16.77
N VAL A 8 0.44 6.66 -18.06
CA VAL A 8 -0.31 5.89 -19.06
C VAL A 8 0.65 5.03 -19.88
N LEU A 9 0.50 3.71 -19.76
CA LEU A 9 1.23 2.75 -20.56
C LEU A 9 0.34 2.22 -21.70
N PRO A 10 0.86 2.13 -22.93
CA PRO A 10 0.11 1.54 -24.04
C PRO A 10 -0.05 0.04 -23.84
N MET A 11 -1.07 -0.54 -24.46
CA MET A 11 -1.34 -1.97 -24.52
C MET A 11 -1.54 -2.41 -25.99
N PRO A 12 -1.54 -3.71 -26.30
CA PRO A 12 -1.99 -4.18 -27.61
C PRO A 12 -3.35 -3.62 -28.00
N CYS A 13 -3.68 -3.68 -29.29
CA CYS A 13 -4.99 -3.30 -29.83
C CYS A 13 -5.38 -1.84 -29.54
N ASP A 14 -4.40 -0.93 -29.61
CA ASP A 14 -4.54 0.50 -29.31
C ASP A 14 -5.07 0.81 -27.90
N GLY A 15 -4.97 -0.17 -27.00
CA GLY A 15 -5.39 -0.06 -25.62
C GLY A 15 -4.39 0.73 -24.76
N SER A 16 -4.79 0.99 -23.52
CA SER A 16 -3.90 1.56 -22.51
C SER A 16 -4.27 1.10 -21.11
N MET A 17 -3.30 1.18 -20.21
CA MET A 17 -3.48 1.01 -18.77
C MET A 17 -2.94 2.24 -18.06
N VAL A 18 -3.71 2.73 -17.09
CA VAL A 18 -3.42 3.95 -16.34
C VAL A 18 -2.94 3.55 -14.95
N PHE A 19 -1.86 4.18 -14.46
CA PHE A 19 -1.29 3.93 -13.14
C PHE A 19 -1.18 5.23 -12.34
N ARG A 20 -1.33 5.12 -11.01
CA ARG A 20 -1.12 6.19 -10.02
C ARG A 20 0.17 5.94 -9.26
N LYS A 21 0.94 7.01 -9.02
CA LYS A 21 2.13 6.94 -8.15
C LYS A 21 1.68 6.87 -6.71
N VAL A 22 2.25 5.93 -5.96
CA VAL A 22 2.10 5.84 -4.51
C VAL A 22 3.46 6.18 -3.91
N HIS A 23 3.55 7.39 -3.34
CA HIS A 23 4.79 7.95 -2.80
C HIS A 23 5.09 7.43 -1.39
N ILE A 24 6.38 7.27 -1.11
CA ILE A 24 6.95 6.82 0.17
C ILE A 24 8.03 7.83 0.57
N PRO A 25 8.03 8.35 1.81
CA PRO A 25 8.83 9.52 2.19
C PRO A 25 10.27 9.12 2.60
N MET A 26 10.84 8.14 1.90
CA MET A 26 12.18 7.59 2.15
C MET A 26 12.89 7.37 0.82
N ALA A 27 14.21 7.60 0.77
CA ALA A 27 14.99 7.49 -0.47
C ALA A 27 16.23 6.60 -0.39
N GLY A 28 16.75 6.33 0.81
CA GLY A 28 17.94 5.52 0.97
C GLY A 28 17.71 4.07 0.50
N PRO A 29 18.78 3.35 0.17
CA PRO A 29 18.68 2.06 -0.50
C PRO A 29 18.14 0.92 0.38
N LEU A 30 18.27 1.06 1.71
CA LEU A 30 17.71 0.18 2.73
C LEU A 30 16.74 0.92 3.65
N ASP A 31 16.35 2.14 3.28
CA ASP A 31 15.36 2.89 4.04
C ASP A 31 13.97 2.34 3.72
N ASP A 32 13.15 2.19 4.74
CA ASP A 32 11.74 1.86 4.61
C ASP A 32 10.87 2.73 5.51
N TYR A 33 9.57 2.72 5.23
CA TYR A 33 8.58 3.47 5.98
C TYR A 33 7.77 2.50 6.85
N PRO A 34 7.91 2.55 8.19
CA PRO A 34 7.11 1.73 9.10
C PRO A 34 5.65 2.15 9.07
N ILE A 35 4.77 1.16 8.97
CA ILE A 35 3.32 1.30 8.97
C ILE A 35 2.68 0.21 9.84
N SER A 36 1.42 0.42 10.20
CA SER A 36 0.59 -0.62 10.82
C SER A 36 -0.47 -1.04 9.81
N ILE A 37 -0.57 -2.32 9.53
CA ILE A 37 -1.58 -2.90 8.63
C ILE A 37 -2.44 -3.90 9.38
N GLY A 38 -3.62 -4.20 8.85
CA GLY A 38 -4.66 -4.94 9.55
C GLY A 38 -5.57 -4.04 10.39
N GLN A 39 -6.47 -4.68 11.13
CA GLN A 39 -7.42 -4.03 12.00
C GLN A 39 -7.65 -4.90 13.24
N ASP A 40 -7.67 -4.27 14.41
CA ASP A 40 -7.96 -4.97 15.66
C ASP A 40 -9.44 -5.31 15.73
N SER A 41 -9.72 -6.60 15.82
CA SER A 41 -11.06 -7.17 15.97
C SER A 41 -10.99 -8.44 16.81
N ALA A 42 -11.96 -8.62 17.71
CA ALA A 42 -12.07 -9.82 18.53
C ALA A 42 -12.43 -11.07 17.71
N GLU A 43 -13.06 -10.90 16.54
CA GLU A 43 -13.59 -12.00 15.74
C GLU A 43 -12.58 -12.55 14.72
N TRP A 44 -11.79 -11.66 14.10
CA TRP A 44 -10.92 -12.00 12.95
C TRP A 44 -9.43 -11.83 13.24
N GLY A 45 -9.01 -11.75 14.50
CA GLY A 45 -7.62 -11.46 14.87
C GLY A 45 -6.58 -12.40 14.22
N TYR A 46 -6.90 -13.69 14.09
CA TYR A 46 -6.03 -14.68 13.44
C TYR A 46 -5.84 -14.46 11.92
N VAL A 47 -6.65 -13.61 11.29
CA VAL A 47 -6.55 -13.26 9.87
C VAL A 47 -6.07 -11.82 9.70
N GLU A 48 -6.67 -10.88 10.43
CA GLU A 48 -6.65 -9.45 10.13
C GLU A 48 -6.04 -8.58 11.22
N GLN A 49 -5.68 -9.14 12.39
CA GLN A 49 -5.10 -8.37 13.50
C GLN A 49 -4.00 -7.40 13.04
N SER A 50 -4.01 -6.22 13.66
CA SER A 50 -3.04 -5.19 13.38
C SER A 50 -1.62 -5.69 13.66
N ARG A 51 -0.70 -5.44 12.72
CA ARG A 51 0.71 -5.80 12.84
C ARG A 51 1.62 -4.73 12.24
N PRO A 52 2.85 -4.56 12.76
CA PRO A 52 3.85 -3.76 12.11
C PRO A 52 4.21 -4.32 10.73
N ALA A 53 4.45 -3.42 9.79
CA ALA A 53 4.96 -3.69 8.46
C ALA A 53 5.82 -2.52 7.98
N PHE A 54 6.53 -2.74 6.88
CA PHE A 54 7.43 -1.76 6.31
C PHE A 54 7.18 -1.68 4.80
N ILE A 55 7.21 -0.47 4.25
CA ILE A 55 7.00 -0.24 2.83
C ILE A 55 8.10 0.66 2.26
N ALA A 56 8.54 0.35 1.04
CA ALA A 56 9.53 1.13 0.31
C ALA A 56 9.07 1.35 -1.14
N GLY A 57 9.47 2.48 -1.73
CA GLY A 57 9.19 2.77 -3.13
C GLY A 57 10.20 2.10 -4.07
N SER A 58 9.75 1.77 -5.28
CA SER A 58 10.60 1.14 -6.30
C SER A 58 11.45 2.15 -7.08
N PHE A 59 10.86 3.27 -7.50
CA PHE A 59 11.50 4.27 -8.33
C PHE A 59 11.83 5.52 -7.52
N THR A 60 12.95 6.16 -7.84
CA THR A 60 13.33 7.44 -7.23
C THR A 60 12.50 8.59 -7.82
N SER A 61 11.93 9.45 -6.96
CA SER A 61 11.23 10.66 -7.40
C SER A 61 12.21 11.66 -8.03
N SER A 62 11.81 12.28 -9.13
CA SER A 62 12.54 13.40 -9.73
C SER A 62 12.22 14.70 -8.96
N GLY A 63 13.17 15.24 -8.21
CA GLY A 63 12.97 16.49 -7.45
C GLY A 63 13.94 16.65 -6.29
N SER A 64 13.78 17.73 -5.51
CA SER A 64 14.55 17.99 -4.29
C SER A 64 14.12 17.13 -3.10
N GLU A 65 12.89 16.61 -3.13
CA GLU A 65 12.36 15.73 -2.10
C GLU A 65 12.91 14.31 -2.26
N LYS A 66 13.53 13.81 -1.19
CA LYS A 66 14.03 12.44 -1.08
C LYS A 66 12.86 11.47 -0.86
N SER A 67 12.11 11.18 -1.92
CA SER A 67 11.04 10.18 -1.91
C SER A 67 11.25 9.12 -2.99
N ARG A 68 10.65 7.96 -2.75
CA ARG A 68 10.51 6.90 -3.76
C ARG A 68 9.03 6.63 -3.99
N TYR A 69 8.69 5.95 -5.07
CA TYR A 69 7.33 5.56 -5.36
C TYR A 69 7.26 4.21 -6.04
N TYR A 70 6.14 3.53 -5.92
CA TYR A 70 5.73 2.49 -6.86
C TYR A 70 4.46 2.95 -7.56
N LEU A 71 4.05 2.23 -8.58
CA LEU A 71 2.88 2.55 -9.38
C LEU A 71 1.84 1.46 -9.19
N LEU A 72 0.58 1.83 -8.98
CA LEU A 72 -0.54 0.89 -8.92
C LEU A 72 -1.55 1.25 -10.01
N ALA A 73 -2.09 0.25 -10.71
CA ALA A 73 -3.08 0.49 -11.76
C ALA A 73 -4.30 1.20 -11.16
N LYS A 74 -4.80 2.22 -11.86
CA LYS A 74 -5.88 3.11 -11.41
C LYS A 74 -7.22 2.38 -11.24
N TYR A 75 -7.42 1.35 -12.05
CA TYR A 75 -8.61 0.50 -12.09
C TYR A 75 -8.20 -0.98 -12.03
N GLU A 76 -9.15 -1.86 -11.74
CA GLU A 76 -9.00 -3.30 -12.00
C GLU A 76 -8.73 -3.53 -13.49
N MET A 77 -8.00 -4.61 -13.83
CA MET A 77 -7.83 -4.98 -15.24
C MET A 77 -9.19 -5.35 -15.83
N THR A 78 -9.54 -4.73 -16.97
CA THR A 78 -10.81 -5.01 -17.66
C THR A 78 -10.72 -6.28 -18.51
N GLN A 79 -11.87 -6.86 -18.85
CA GLN A 79 -11.96 -7.98 -19.81
C GLN A 79 -11.37 -7.61 -21.17
N LEU A 80 -11.53 -6.36 -21.62
CA LEU A 80 -10.98 -5.87 -22.88
C LEU A 80 -9.44 -5.89 -22.85
N GLN A 81 -8.84 -5.39 -21.76
CA GLN A 81 -7.39 -5.36 -21.57
C GLN A 81 -6.81 -6.76 -21.44
N TYR A 82 -7.46 -7.64 -20.67
CA TYR A 82 -7.03 -9.03 -20.53
C TYR A 82 -7.04 -9.74 -21.88
N ARG A 83 -8.15 -9.65 -22.63
CA ARG A 83 -8.27 -10.27 -23.96
C ARG A 83 -7.31 -9.69 -24.98
N ALA A 84 -7.03 -8.39 -24.95
CA ALA A 84 -6.02 -7.78 -25.82
C ALA A 84 -4.61 -8.34 -25.57
N LEU A 85 -4.32 -8.82 -24.35
CA LEU A 85 -3.07 -9.49 -24.03
C LEU A 85 -3.09 -11.00 -24.36
N THR A 86 -4.24 -11.65 -24.20
CA THR A 86 -4.31 -13.12 -24.18
C THR A 86 -4.82 -13.76 -25.47
N ASP A 87 -5.75 -13.10 -26.17
CA ASP A 87 -6.37 -13.63 -27.37
C ASP A 87 -5.40 -13.52 -28.56
N GLU A 88 -5.55 -14.40 -29.55
CA GLU A 88 -4.72 -14.38 -30.78
C GLU A 88 -5.00 -13.15 -31.65
N SER A 89 -6.19 -12.57 -31.56
CA SER A 89 -6.63 -11.42 -32.34
C SER A 89 -7.26 -10.36 -31.45
N CYS A 90 -7.18 -9.10 -31.90
CA CYS A 90 -7.71 -7.99 -31.14
C CYS A 90 -9.21 -8.10 -30.92
N PRO A 91 -9.70 -8.06 -29.67
CA PRO A 91 -11.13 -8.11 -29.38
C PRO A 91 -11.83 -6.84 -29.86
N THR A 92 -13.03 -6.98 -30.43
CA THR A 92 -13.88 -5.81 -30.76
C THR A 92 -14.32 -5.09 -29.49
N PRO A 93 -13.97 -3.79 -29.30
CA PRO A 93 -14.35 -3.06 -28.10
C PRO A 93 -15.86 -2.99 -27.89
N SER A 94 -16.31 -3.16 -26.65
CA SER A 94 -17.71 -2.97 -26.26
C SER A 94 -17.82 -2.58 -24.79
N ASN A 95 -18.94 -1.97 -24.40
CA ASN A 95 -19.16 -1.61 -22.99
C ASN A 95 -19.13 -2.83 -22.06
N LYS A 96 -19.55 -4.01 -22.53
CA LYS A 96 -19.49 -5.24 -21.71
C LYS A 96 -18.06 -5.64 -21.36
N LEU A 97 -17.10 -5.43 -22.27
CA LEU A 97 -15.70 -5.77 -22.04
C LEU A 97 -14.97 -4.76 -21.14
N ARG A 98 -15.63 -3.66 -20.73
CA ARG A 98 -15.08 -2.72 -19.73
C ARG A 98 -15.27 -3.18 -18.29
N LEU A 99 -16.04 -4.24 -18.05
CA LEU A 99 -16.11 -4.87 -16.73
C LEU A 99 -14.74 -5.43 -16.33
N PRO A 100 -14.42 -5.52 -15.03
CA PRO A 100 -13.26 -6.24 -14.55
C PRO A 100 -13.20 -7.65 -15.12
N VAL A 101 -11.98 -8.11 -15.45
CA VAL A 101 -11.77 -9.53 -15.71
C VAL A 101 -11.83 -10.28 -14.39
N VAL A 102 -12.70 -11.28 -14.35
CA VAL A 102 -12.91 -12.19 -13.22
C VAL A 102 -13.00 -13.62 -13.74
N ALA A 103 -13.15 -14.62 -12.86
CA ALA A 103 -13.18 -16.03 -13.25
C ALA A 103 -11.92 -16.48 -14.00
N ILE A 104 -10.77 -15.92 -13.61
CA ILE A 104 -9.43 -16.36 -14.02
C ILE A 104 -8.72 -16.97 -12.82
N SER A 105 -7.69 -17.78 -13.06
CA SER A 105 -6.85 -18.31 -11.98
C SER A 105 -5.75 -17.32 -11.60
N TRP A 106 -5.11 -17.57 -10.45
CA TRP A 106 -3.90 -16.83 -10.08
C TRP A 106 -2.77 -16.97 -11.11
N LEU A 107 -2.63 -18.15 -11.73
CA LEU A 107 -1.66 -18.36 -12.81
C LEU A 107 -2.03 -17.62 -14.09
N ASP A 108 -3.32 -17.54 -14.44
CA ASP A 108 -3.80 -16.75 -15.56
C ASP A 108 -3.47 -15.25 -15.36
N ALA A 109 -3.58 -14.75 -14.13
CA ALA A 109 -3.23 -13.37 -13.76
C ALA A 109 -1.71 -13.10 -13.90
N LEU A 110 -0.87 -14.04 -13.47
CA LEU A 110 0.57 -13.96 -13.70
C LEU A 110 0.93 -14.01 -15.18
N GLN A 111 0.28 -14.88 -15.95
CA GLN A 111 0.53 -15.00 -17.38
C GLN A 111 0.15 -13.72 -18.12
N ALA A 112 -0.98 -13.09 -17.76
CA ALA A 112 -1.35 -11.78 -18.31
C ALA A 112 -0.32 -10.70 -17.97
N SER A 113 0.20 -10.70 -16.74
CA SER A 113 1.26 -9.79 -16.30
C SER A 113 2.56 -9.99 -17.11
N ASP A 114 2.97 -11.24 -17.33
CA ASP A 114 4.14 -11.60 -18.13
C ASP A 114 3.98 -11.18 -19.60
N LYS A 115 2.84 -11.53 -20.23
CA LYS A 115 2.54 -11.10 -21.61
C LYS A 115 2.59 -9.58 -21.75
N TYR A 116 2.07 -8.85 -20.76
CA TYR A 116 2.12 -7.39 -20.79
C TYR A 116 3.55 -6.85 -20.67
N ASN A 117 4.36 -7.41 -19.75
CA ASN A 117 5.78 -7.06 -19.62
C ASN A 117 6.55 -7.27 -20.91
N LEU A 118 6.39 -8.43 -21.56
CA LEU A 118 7.06 -8.76 -22.81
C LEU A 118 6.63 -7.82 -23.93
N TRP A 119 5.33 -7.56 -24.06
CA TRP A 119 4.81 -6.65 -25.06
C TRP A 119 5.33 -5.22 -24.88
N LEU A 120 5.32 -4.69 -23.66
CA LEU A 120 5.84 -3.35 -23.35
C LEU A 120 7.32 -3.23 -23.70
N ARG A 121 8.12 -4.26 -23.45
CA ARG A 121 9.56 -4.25 -23.81
C ARG A 121 9.79 -4.24 -25.32
N GLN A 122 8.93 -4.89 -26.08
CA GLN A 122 9.02 -4.94 -27.54
C GLN A 122 8.49 -3.66 -28.21
N HIS A 123 7.41 -3.07 -27.69
CA HIS A 123 6.67 -2.00 -28.39
C HIS A 123 6.75 -0.63 -27.70
N ALA A 124 7.12 -0.57 -26.42
CA ALA A 124 7.01 0.63 -25.61
C ALA A 124 8.08 0.76 -24.51
N ALA A 125 9.28 0.18 -24.69
CA ALA A 125 10.33 0.19 -23.68
C ALA A 125 10.77 1.61 -23.26
N GLY A 126 10.59 2.61 -24.14
CA GLY A 126 10.85 4.02 -23.83
C GLY A 126 9.84 4.64 -22.86
N LYS A 127 8.64 4.05 -22.70
CA LYS A 127 7.59 4.53 -21.79
C LYS A 127 7.61 3.86 -20.41
N LEU A 128 8.35 2.75 -20.27
CA LEU A 128 8.54 2.09 -18.99
C LEU A 128 9.40 2.97 -18.06
N PRO A 129 8.95 3.25 -16.82
CA PRO A 129 9.79 3.85 -15.80
C PRO A 129 11.06 3.02 -15.57
N ARG A 130 12.13 3.70 -15.14
CA ARG A 130 13.45 3.11 -14.94
C ARG A 130 14.01 3.51 -13.59
N GLU A 131 14.79 2.60 -13.02
CA GLU A 131 15.65 2.87 -11.86
C GLU A 131 17.07 2.46 -12.25
N ASP A 132 18.02 3.40 -12.20
CA ASP A 132 19.42 3.21 -12.62
C ASP A 132 19.58 2.55 -14.02
N GLY A 133 18.70 2.94 -14.96
CA GLY A 133 18.68 2.40 -16.31
C GLY A 133 17.96 1.05 -16.46
N ALA A 134 17.71 0.33 -15.36
CA ALA A 134 16.93 -0.91 -15.35
C ALA A 134 15.45 -0.61 -15.61
N LEU A 135 14.88 -1.32 -16.58
CA LEU A 135 13.46 -1.22 -16.94
C LEU A 135 12.57 -1.81 -15.85
N GLY A 136 11.55 -1.04 -15.44
CA GLY A 136 10.48 -1.53 -14.59
C GLY A 136 9.67 -2.67 -15.21
N PHE A 137 8.87 -3.33 -14.39
CA PHE A 137 8.00 -4.44 -14.77
C PHE A 137 6.73 -4.47 -13.93
N VAL A 138 5.64 -4.96 -14.51
CA VAL A 138 4.37 -5.17 -13.83
C VAL A 138 4.32 -6.53 -13.12
N ARG A 139 3.62 -6.58 -11.99
CA ARG A 139 3.24 -7.81 -11.28
C ARG A 139 1.95 -7.59 -10.51
N LEU A 140 1.40 -8.63 -9.89
CA LEU A 140 0.41 -8.43 -8.83
C LEU A 140 1.05 -7.60 -7.68
N PRO A 141 0.27 -6.77 -6.97
CA PRO A 141 0.76 -6.02 -5.81
C PRO A 141 1.09 -6.98 -4.66
N THR A 142 2.00 -6.59 -3.76
CA THR A 142 2.11 -7.25 -2.46
C THR A 142 0.95 -6.84 -1.55
N GLU A 143 0.72 -7.57 -0.46
CA GLU A 143 -0.35 -7.22 0.47
C GLU A 143 -0.12 -5.85 1.11
N ILE A 144 1.15 -5.54 1.40
CA ILE A 144 1.58 -4.27 2.00
C ILE A 144 1.38 -3.12 1.03
N GLU A 145 1.79 -3.26 -0.24
CA GLU A 145 1.56 -2.26 -1.28
C GLU A 145 0.06 -1.99 -1.44
N TRP A 146 -0.72 -3.06 -1.56
CA TRP A 146 -2.15 -2.96 -1.76
C TRP A 146 -2.84 -2.26 -0.59
N GLU A 147 -2.57 -2.67 0.66
CA GLU A 147 -3.26 -2.10 1.82
C GLU A 147 -2.85 -0.64 2.08
N PHE A 148 -1.56 -0.32 1.93
CA PHE A 148 -1.07 1.05 2.05
C PHE A 148 -1.79 1.97 1.04
N ALA A 149 -1.89 1.52 -0.22
CA ALA A 149 -2.59 2.26 -1.25
C ALA A 149 -4.11 2.32 -1.00
N ALA A 150 -4.74 1.23 -0.54
CA ALA A 150 -6.16 1.20 -0.23
C ALA A 150 -6.55 2.19 0.88
N ARG A 151 -5.69 2.34 1.90
CA ARG A 151 -5.87 3.28 3.01
C ARG A 151 -5.65 4.75 2.64
N GLY A 152 -5.15 5.05 1.44
CA GLY A 152 -4.87 6.41 0.98
C GLY A 152 -3.40 6.84 1.11
N GLY A 153 -2.51 5.95 1.57
CA GLY A 153 -1.08 6.20 1.63
C GLY A 153 -0.70 7.47 2.40
N LEU A 154 0.05 8.38 1.75
CA LEU A 154 0.46 9.65 2.33
C LEU A 154 -0.52 10.81 2.07
N GLU A 155 -1.62 10.58 1.35
CA GLU A 155 -2.65 11.59 1.08
C GLU A 155 -3.65 11.73 2.25
N VAL A 156 -3.46 10.94 3.30
CA VAL A 156 -4.30 10.92 4.51
C VAL A 156 -3.45 11.13 5.76
N GLY A 157 -4.08 11.66 6.81
CA GLY A 157 -3.45 11.78 8.11
C GLY A 157 -3.19 10.41 8.76
N THR A 158 -2.29 10.36 9.74
CA THR A 158 -1.97 9.08 10.44
C THR A 158 -3.19 8.48 11.16
N ALA A 159 -4.11 9.32 11.65
CA ALA A 159 -5.33 8.85 12.29
C ALA A 159 -6.24 8.13 11.28
N GLU A 160 -6.53 8.78 10.15
CA GLU A 160 -7.35 8.24 9.06
C GLU A 160 -6.73 6.97 8.46
N PHE A 161 -5.39 6.92 8.33
CA PHE A 161 -4.69 5.73 7.85
C PHE A 161 -4.96 4.50 8.74
N ARG A 162 -5.17 4.68 10.05
CA ARG A 162 -5.43 3.58 11.01
C ARG A 162 -6.87 3.11 11.02
N ASP A 163 -7.79 3.85 10.42
CA ASP A 163 -9.19 3.46 10.36
C ASP A 163 -9.40 2.25 9.43
N GLY A 164 -10.49 1.51 9.63
CA GLY A 164 -10.81 0.34 8.81
C GLY A 164 -11.13 0.68 7.35
N ARG A 165 -11.33 1.97 7.02
CA ARG A 165 -11.68 2.49 5.69
C ARG A 165 -10.96 3.80 5.46
N TYR A 166 -10.71 4.11 4.19
CA TYR A 166 -10.20 5.43 3.81
C TYR A 166 -11.30 6.50 3.92
N PRO A 167 -10.95 7.79 4.02
CA PRO A 167 -11.92 8.89 4.04
C PRO A 167 -12.82 8.94 2.80
N MET A 168 -14.14 8.94 3.00
CA MET A 168 -15.16 8.96 1.94
C MET A 168 -16.16 10.10 2.17
N VAL A 169 -15.98 11.22 1.48
CA VAL A 169 -16.81 12.43 1.66
C VAL A 169 -18.28 12.17 1.31
N GLU A 170 -18.55 11.37 0.26
CA GLU A 170 -19.91 11.04 -0.19
C GLU A 170 -20.47 9.75 0.46
N GLY A 171 -19.75 9.20 1.44
CA GLY A 171 -20.07 7.93 2.08
C GLY A 171 -19.88 6.71 1.16
N LEU A 172 -20.19 5.52 1.69
CA LEU A 172 -19.93 4.23 1.03
C LEU A 172 -20.52 4.12 -0.38
N ASN A 173 -21.77 4.54 -0.57
CA ASN A 173 -22.46 4.45 -1.87
C ASN A 173 -21.78 5.27 -2.97
N GLY A 174 -21.03 6.31 -2.61
CA GLY A 174 -20.32 7.14 -3.58
C GLY A 174 -18.96 6.58 -4.00
N HIS A 175 -18.45 5.57 -3.29
CA HIS A 175 -17.05 5.11 -3.40
C HIS A 175 -16.88 3.59 -3.61
N GLU A 176 -17.82 2.77 -3.15
CA GLU A 176 -17.68 1.30 -3.14
C GLU A 176 -18.87 0.56 -3.75
N TRP A 177 -18.57 -0.53 -4.46
CA TRP A 177 -19.56 -1.47 -4.98
C TRP A 177 -19.67 -2.70 -4.09
N PHE A 178 -20.71 -2.77 -3.27
CA PHE A 178 -20.94 -3.84 -2.30
C PHE A 178 -22.32 -4.50 -2.49
N ALA A 179 -22.59 -5.56 -1.73
CA ALA A 179 -23.84 -6.31 -1.82
C ALA A 179 -25.05 -5.48 -1.37
N GLY A 180 -26.11 -5.50 -2.18
CA GLY A 180 -27.40 -4.89 -1.85
C GLY A 180 -28.03 -4.21 -3.04
N SER A 181 -29.36 -4.09 -3.02
CA SER A 181 -30.12 -3.46 -4.10
C SER A 181 -29.82 -1.97 -4.31
N GLN A 182 -29.27 -1.30 -3.28
CA GLN A 182 -28.88 0.11 -3.31
C GLN A 182 -27.44 0.35 -3.79
N SER A 183 -26.67 -0.73 -4.05
CA SER A 183 -25.30 -0.66 -4.58
C SER A 183 -25.18 -1.59 -5.78
N ALA A 184 -24.40 -2.67 -5.71
CA ALA A 184 -24.08 -3.47 -6.88
C ALA A 184 -25.22 -4.41 -7.34
N ASN A 185 -26.28 -4.58 -6.53
CA ASN A 185 -27.43 -5.44 -6.80
C ASN A 185 -27.05 -6.86 -7.29
N GLY A 186 -25.99 -7.42 -6.71
CA GLY A 186 -25.48 -8.76 -7.06
C GLY A 186 -24.85 -8.85 -8.45
N GLN A 187 -24.45 -7.72 -9.04
CA GLN A 187 -23.81 -7.66 -10.36
C GLN A 187 -22.45 -6.98 -10.28
N LEU A 188 -21.51 -7.50 -11.08
CA LEU A 188 -20.25 -6.83 -11.36
C LEU A 188 -20.51 -5.52 -12.10
N GLN A 189 -19.79 -4.46 -11.73
CA GLN A 189 -20.01 -3.11 -12.23
C GLN A 189 -18.86 -2.65 -13.13
N LEU A 190 -19.13 -1.65 -13.96
CA LEU A 190 -18.10 -1.00 -14.76
C LEU A 190 -17.14 -0.25 -13.84
N SER A 191 -15.85 -0.49 -13.98
CA SER A 191 -14.83 0.19 -13.17
C SER A 191 -14.85 1.71 -13.39
N GLY A 192 -14.55 2.45 -12.33
CA GLY A 192 -14.35 3.89 -12.36
C GLY A 192 -15.63 4.73 -12.43
N LEU A 193 -16.79 4.15 -12.12
CA LEU A 193 -18.05 4.89 -12.05
C LEU A 193 -18.25 5.62 -10.71
N LEU A 194 -17.68 5.09 -9.64
CA LEU A 194 -17.69 5.70 -8.30
C LEU A 194 -16.42 6.54 -8.06
N LYS A 195 -16.45 7.37 -7.02
CA LYS A 195 -15.33 8.22 -6.62
C LYS A 195 -14.13 7.38 -6.17
N PRO A 196 -12.90 7.82 -6.50
CA PRO A 196 -11.72 7.11 -6.06
C PRO A 196 -11.47 7.27 -4.56
N ASN A 197 -10.52 6.50 -4.04
CA ASN A 197 -9.89 6.79 -2.75
C ASN A 197 -8.95 8.02 -2.84
N PRO A 198 -8.35 8.48 -1.73
CA PRO A 198 -7.49 9.68 -1.71
C PRO A 198 -6.31 9.67 -2.71
N LEU A 199 -5.82 8.49 -3.11
CA LEU A 199 -4.73 8.37 -4.11
C LEU A 199 -5.22 8.45 -5.57
N GLY A 200 -6.54 8.55 -5.78
CA GLY A 200 -7.13 8.50 -7.12
C GLY A 200 -7.34 7.08 -7.66
N LEU A 201 -7.28 6.06 -6.79
CA LEU A 201 -7.55 4.67 -7.17
C LEU A 201 -9.05 4.38 -7.06
N HIS A 202 -9.63 3.82 -8.11
CA HIS A 202 -11.05 3.45 -8.13
C HIS A 202 -11.22 1.97 -7.80
N ASP A 203 -12.38 1.64 -7.24
CA ASP A 203 -12.82 0.26 -7.01
C ASP A 203 -11.81 -0.55 -6.18
N ILE A 204 -11.06 0.13 -5.28
CA ILE A 204 -10.08 -0.54 -4.41
C ILE A 204 -10.78 -1.33 -3.29
N LEU A 205 -12.03 -0.97 -2.97
CA LEU A 205 -12.93 -1.74 -2.10
C LEU A 205 -14.22 -2.02 -2.87
N GLY A 206 -14.64 -3.28 -2.89
CA GLY A 206 -15.81 -3.73 -3.64
C GLY A 206 -15.53 -4.03 -5.12
N ASN A 207 -16.59 -4.13 -5.91
CA ASN A 207 -16.58 -4.55 -7.32
C ASN A 207 -15.96 -5.94 -7.52
N ALA A 208 -14.71 -6.08 -7.92
CA ALA A 208 -13.99 -7.35 -7.92
C ALA A 208 -12.96 -7.40 -6.78
N ASP A 209 -12.84 -8.54 -6.12
CA ASP A 209 -11.74 -8.72 -5.18
C ASP A 209 -10.43 -9.05 -5.91
N GLU A 210 -9.31 -8.62 -5.35
CA GLU A 210 -8.05 -8.53 -6.09
C GLU A 210 -7.02 -9.53 -5.59
N MET A 211 -6.43 -10.29 -6.53
CA MET A 211 -5.35 -11.24 -6.26
C MET A 211 -4.05 -10.52 -5.88
N ILE A 212 -3.36 -11.05 -4.87
CA ILE A 212 -2.09 -10.52 -4.35
C ILE A 212 -0.92 -11.45 -4.68
N PHE A 213 0.27 -10.86 -4.77
CA PHE A 213 1.53 -11.54 -5.07
C PHE A 213 2.19 -12.24 -3.88
N GLU A 214 1.39 -12.72 -2.92
CA GLU A 214 1.91 -13.32 -1.69
C GLU A 214 1.03 -14.49 -1.24
N PRO A 215 1.64 -15.54 -0.64
CA PRO A 215 0.86 -16.60 -0.04
C PRO A 215 0.16 -16.11 1.23
N PHE A 216 -1.01 -16.65 1.50
CA PHE A 216 -1.74 -16.38 2.71
C PHE A 216 -0.99 -16.93 3.92
N ARG A 217 -0.96 -16.13 4.99
CA ARG A 217 -0.44 -16.52 6.30
C ARG A 217 -1.39 -15.99 7.36
N LEU A 218 -1.72 -16.85 8.32
CA LEU A 218 -2.40 -16.47 9.56
C LEU A 218 -1.55 -15.46 10.32
N ASN A 219 -2.19 -14.64 11.14
CA ASN A 219 -1.52 -13.83 12.14
C ASN A 219 -1.20 -14.67 13.39
N LYS A 220 -0.03 -14.39 13.95
CA LYS A 220 0.43 -14.86 15.25
C LYS A 220 0.77 -13.62 16.06
N LEU A 221 -0.28 -12.95 16.54
CA LEU A 221 -0.22 -11.65 17.24
C LEU A 221 0.43 -10.57 16.36
N ASP A 222 1.65 -10.14 16.71
CA ASP A 222 2.40 -9.05 16.10
C ASP A 222 3.14 -9.41 14.81
N ARG A 223 3.03 -10.67 14.36
CA ARG A 223 3.68 -11.16 13.14
C ARG A 223 2.83 -12.15 12.39
N GLN A 224 3.24 -12.49 11.18
CA GLN A 224 2.66 -13.61 10.45
C GLN A 224 3.14 -14.96 11.01
N HIS A 225 2.26 -15.96 10.95
CA HIS A 225 2.57 -17.36 11.17
C HIS A 225 3.54 -17.88 10.09
N GLY A 226 4.28 -18.95 10.41
CA GLY A 226 5.31 -19.48 9.50
C GLY A 226 4.76 -20.31 8.33
N GLN A 227 3.51 -20.79 8.43
CA GLN A 227 2.88 -21.59 7.38
C GLN A 227 2.37 -20.69 6.25
N ALA A 228 2.90 -20.89 5.05
CA ALA A 228 2.38 -20.31 3.81
C ALA A 228 1.30 -21.23 3.22
N GLY A 229 0.12 -20.67 2.94
CA GLY A 229 -1.04 -21.37 2.38
C GLY A 229 -1.27 -21.06 0.90
N GLY A 230 -2.54 -20.88 0.53
CA GLY A 230 -3.00 -20.40 -0.77
C GLY A 230 -2.54 -18.97 -1.08
N TYR A 231 -3.21 -18.26 -1.98
CA TYR A 231 -2.93 -16.85 -2.24
C TYR A 231 -3.90 -15.94 -1.51
N VAL A 232 -3.46 -14.71 -1.27
CA VAL A 232 -4.31 -13.69 -0.65
C VAL A 232 -5.20 -13.01 -1.70
N VAL A 233 -6.46 -12.79 -1.33
CA VAL A 233 -7.41 -11.95 -2.06
C VAL A 233 -7.88 -10.79 -1.16
N ARG A 234 -7.99 -9.58 -1.72
CA ARG A 234 -8.20 -8.32 -0.98
C ARG A 234 -9.34 -7.48 -1.51
N GLY A 235 -9.81 -6.55 -0.67
CA GLY A 235 -10.76 -5.48 -1.03
C GLY A 235 -12.23 -5.87 -1.06
N GLY A 236 -12.51 -7.17 -1.11
CA GLY A 236 -13.85 -7.69 -1.24
C GLY A 236 -14.51 -7.28 -2.56
N ASN A 237 -15.78 -7.62 -2.74
CA ASN A 237 -16.40 -7.63 -4.06
C ASN A 237 -17.88 -7.24 -4.00
N TYR A 238 -18.53 -7.19 -5.16
CA TYR A 238 -19.94 -6.84 -5.34
C TYR A 238 -20.95 -7.74 -4.59
N LEU A 239 -20.50 -8.85 -4.01
CA LEU A 239 -21.28 -9.76 -3.14
C LEU A 239 -20.93 -9.64 -1.66
N THR A 240 -19.97 -8.80 -1.29
CA THR A 240 -19.57 -8.62 0.11
C THR A 240 -20.49 -7.62 0.80
N ALA A 241 -20.91 -7.92 2.04
CA ALA A 241 -21.83 -7.07 2.77
C ALA A 241 -21.21 -5.70 3.11
N GLN A 242 -22.02 -4.64 3.11
CA GLN A 242 -21.58 -3.28 3.44
C GLN A 242 -20.84 -3.18 4.79
N GLY A 243 -21.30 -3.94 5.79
CA GLY A 243 -20.68 -3.96 7.12
C GLY A 243 -19.31 -4.64 7.15
N GLU A 244 -18.99 -5.46 6.15
CA GLU A 244 -17.74 -6.21 6.07
C GLU A 244 -16.68 -5.51 5.22
N MET A 245 -17.03 -4.50 4.42
CA MET A 245 -16.06 -3.74 3.63
C MET A 245 -15.08 -3.00 4.51
N ARG A 246 -13.79 -3.28 4.33
CA ARG A 246 -12.68 -2.67 5.07
C ARG A 246 -11.37 -2.95 4.35
N THR A 247 -10.39 -2.06 4.50
CA THR A 247 -9.05 -2.21 3.90
C THR A 247 -8.30 -3.42 4.45
N ALA A 248 -8.61 -3.86 5.68
CA ALA A 248 -8.03 -5.04 6.29
C ALA A 248 -8.66 -6.38 5.83
N LEU A 249 -9.77 -6.37 5.07
CA LEU A 249 -10.46 -7.61 4.65
C LEU A 249 -9.57 -8.44 3.72
N ARG A 250 -9.21 -9.64 4.16
CA ARG A 250 -8.42 -10.58 3.36
C ARG A 250 -9.00 -11.97 3.44
N LYS A 251 -8.87 -12.71 2.34
CA LYS A 251 -9.28 -14.11 2.23
C LYS A 251 -8.14 -14.94 1.69
N GLU A 252 -8.12 -16.21 2.10
CA GLU A 252 -7.29 -17.24 1.49
C GLU A 252 -8.08 -17.91 0.37
N GLU A 253 -7.50 -17.98 -0.82
CA GLU A 253 -8.02 -18.78 -1.92
C GLU A 253 -6.97 -19.84 -2.33
N PRO A 254 -7.37 -21.10 -2.56
CA PRO A 254 -6.43 -22.13 -2.99
C PRO A 254 -6.07 -21.96 -4.46
N TYR A 255 -4.82 -22.29 -4.83
CA TYR A 255 -4.42 -22.30 -6.25
C TYR A 255 -5.15 -23.37 -7.07
N TYR A 256 -5.46 -24.52 -6.44
CA TYR A 256 -6.03 -25.69 -7.09
C TYR A 256 -7.14 -26.34 -6.24
N ASN A 257 -8.08 -26.99 -6.92
CA ASN A 257 -9.03 -27.94 -6.34
C ASN A 257 -8.94 -29.28 -7.11
N ALA A 258 -9.85 -30.22 -6.82
CA ALA A 258 -9.85 -31.54 -7.47
C ALA A 258 -10.05 -31.49 -9.00
N GLN A 259 -10.56 -30.39 -9.55
CA GLN A 259 -10.83 -30.19 -10.98
C GLN A 259 -9.73 -29.39 -11.71
N GLY A 260 -8.78 -28.81 -10.98
CA GLY A 260 -7.68 -28.02 -11.55
C GLY A 260 -7.54 -26.66 -10.89
N GLN A 261 -7.10 -25.66 -11.66
CA GLN A 261 -6.90 -24.30 -11.16
C GLN A 261 -8.23 -23.68 -10.70
N VAL A 262 -8.24 -23.07 -9.52
CA VAL A 262 -9.43 -22.37 -9.01
C VAL A 262 -9.64 -21.06 -9.77
N LYS A 263 -10.91 -20.79 -10.09
CA LYS A 263 -11.38 -19.59 -10.79
C LYS A 263 -12.63 -19.09 -10.09
N ASN A 264 -12.55 -17.93 -9.43
CA ASN A 264 -13.67 -17.34 -8.70
C ASN A 264 -14.35 -16.25 -9.55
N LYS A 265 -15.69 -16.25 -9.59
CA LYS A 265 -16.50 -15.32 -10.38
C LYS A 265 -16.40 -13.87 -9.92
N THR A 266 -15.86 -13.61 -8.73
CA THR A 266 -15.68 -12.27 -8.18
C THR A 266 -14.24 -11.79 -8.22
N THR A 267 -13.28 -12.68 -8.49
CA THR A 267 -11.86 -12.40 -8.29
C THR A 267 -11.16 -12.04 -9.58
N GLY A 268 -10.61 -10.84 -9.59
CA GLY A 268 -9.84 -10.26 -10.67
C GLY A 268 -8.43 -9.87 -10.23
N LEU A 269 -7.86 -8.87 -10.90
CA LEU A 269 -6.52 -8.39 -10.61
C LEU A 269 -6.38 -6.88 -10.84
N ARG A 270 -5.43 -6.32 -10.10
CA ARG A 270 -4.82 -5.02 -10.32
C ARG A 270 -3.32 -5.23 -10.44
N LEU A 271 -2.65 -4.41 -11.25
CA LEU A 271 -1.20 -4.52 -11.44
C LEU A 271 -0.45 -3.42 -10.70
N ALA A 272 0.64 -3.79 -10.04
CA ALA A 272 1.68 -2.89 -9.59
C ALA A 272 2.81 -2.83 -10.63
N LEU A 273 3.38 -1.65 -10.86
CA LEU A 273 4.57 -1.42 -11.68
C LEU A 273 5.72 -1.00 -10.77
N VAL A 274 6.80 -1.78 -10.82
CA VAL A 274 7.94 -1.72 -9.90
C VAL A 274 9.27 -1.89 -10.64
N SER A 275 10.40 -1.74 -9.95
CA SER A 275 11.75 -1.98 -10.48
C SER A 275 12.41 -3.16 -9.78
N PRO A 276 13.47 -3.74 -10.38
CA PRO A 276 14.40 -4.58 -9.62
C PRO A 276 15.04 -3.79 -8.46
N THR A 277 15.47 -4.48 -7.41
CA THR A 277 16.14 -3.85 -6.24
C THR A 277 17.65 -3.68 -6.44
N LEU A 278 18.29 -4.64 -7.13
CA LEU A 278 19.72 -4.64 -7.43
C LEU A 278 19.92 -4.24 -8.90
N THR A 279 19.87 -2.93 -9.17
CA THR A 279 19.75 -2.34 -10.51
C THR A 279 21.10 -2.04 -11.19
N SER A 280 22.11 -1.65 -10.42
CA SER A 280 23.43 -1.23 -10.91
C SER A 280 24.54 -1.54 -9.91
N ARG A 281 25.81 -1.42 -10.34
CA ARG A 281 26.97 -1.62 -9.45
C ARG A 281 27.00 -0.55 -8.36
N GLU A 282 26.69 0.67 -8.73
CA GLU A 282 26.61 1.83 -7.84
C GLU A 282 25.51 1.63 -6.80
N ARG A 283 24.35 1.09 -7.22
CA ARG A 283 23.26 0.73 -6.30
C ARG A 283 23.69 -0.36 -5.32
N VAL A 284 24.33 -1.43 -5.80
CA VAL A 284 24.84 -2.50 -4.92
C VAL A 284 25.84 -1.94 -3.92
N ALA A 285 26.80 -1.13 -4.36
CA ALA A 285 27.77 -0.49 -3.46
C ALA A 285 27.09 0.43 -2.43
N SER A 286 26.03 1.15 -2.82
CA SER A 286 25.23 1.96 -1.89
C SER A 286 24.49 1.11 -0.86
N ILE A 287 23.92 -0.03 -1.27
CA ILE A 287 23.25 -0.99 -0.37
C ILE A 287 24.26 -1.57 0.61
N GLU A 288 25.45 -1.99 0.14
CA GLU A 288 26.53 -2.48 1.00
C GLU A 288 26.99 -1.41 1.99
N SER A 289 27.13 -0.16 1.54
CA SER A 289 27.49 0.94 2.43
C SER A 289 26.41 1.22 3.47
N SER A 290 25.12 1.19 3.09
CA SER A 290 24.02 1.35 4.03
C SER A 290 23.96 0.17 5.00
N TRP A 291 24.11 -1.06 4.51
CA TRP A 291 24.16 -2.27 5.33
C TRP A 291 25.24 -2.18 6.40
N LYS A 292 26.46 -1.76 6.04
CA LYS A 292 27.57 -1.59 7.00
C LYS A 292 27.28 -0.55 8.08
N LYS A 293 26.45 0.46 7.79
CA LYS A 293 26.06 1.48 8.76
C LYS A 293 24.94 1.03 9.71
N LEU A 294 24.09 0.08 9.29
CA LEU A 294 22.99 -0.43 10.11
C LEU A 294 23.50 -1.02 11.43
N GLY A 295 22.88 -0.58 12.53
CA GLY A 295 23.23 -1.02 13.88
C GLY A 295 24.60 -0.56 14.37
N SER A 296 25.28 0.34 13.63
CA SER A 296 26.56 0.90 14.10
C SER A 296 26.38 1.93 15.21
N GLY A 297 25.16 2.33 15.56
CA GLY A 297 24.87 3.37 16.57
C GLY A 297 24.81 4.77 15.96
N THR A 298 24.07 5.68 16.61
CA THR A 298 23.89 7.08 16.14
C THR A 298 25.08 7.99 16.49
N GLU A 299 25.21 9.13 15.80
CA GLU A 299 26.25 10.15 16.10
C GLU A 299 26.19 10.69 17.54
N ASP A 300 25.00 10.70 18.16
CA ASP A 300 24.82 11.14 19.55
C ASP A 300 25.22 10.07 20.59
N ALA A 301 25.26 8.80 20.20
CA ALA A 301 25.65 7.68 21.07
C ALA A 301 27.14 7.34 20.84
N THR A 302 28.03 8.24 21.26
CA THR A 302 29.50 8.10 21.13
C THR A 302 30.07 6.79 21.71
N LYS A 303 29.35 6.10 22.62
CA LYS A 303 29.79 4.83 23.22
C LYS A 303 29.50 3.58 22.39
N ASP A 304 28.37 3.54 21.66
CA ASP A 304 27.93 2.31 20.97
C ASP A 304 28.59 2.14 19.60
N LYS A 305 28.85 3.26 18.89
CA LYS A 305 29.69 3.28 17.67
C LYS A 305 31.08 2.68 17.88
N GLY A 306 31.71 3.01 19.01
CA GLY A 306 33.02 2.49 19.35
C GLY A 306 33.02 0.98 19.60
N THR A 307 31.91 0.42 20.11
CA THR A 307 31.84 -0.99 20.51
C THR A 307 31.71 -1.92 19.31
N VAL A 308 30.85 -1.59 18.34
CA VAL A 308 30.71 -2.38 17.09
C VAL A 308 32.03 -2.36 16.30
N GLN A 309 32.64 -1.19 16.15
CA GLN A 309 33.92 -1.04 15.44
C GLN A 309 35.07 -1.77 16.15
N ALA A 310 35.09 -1.78 17.50
CA ALA A 310 36.07 -2.53 18.27
C ALA A 310 35.91 -4.05 18.09
N LEU A 311 34.68 -4.57 18.05
CA LEU A 311 34.41 -5.99 17.80
C LEU A 311 34.85 -6.41 16.39
N GLU A 312 34.58 -5.57 15.37
CA GLU A 312 35.01 -5.82 13.99
C GLU A 312 36.55 -5.86 13.90
N ALA A 313 37.24 -4.88 14.53
CA ALA A 313 38.69 -4.85 14.59
C ALA A 313 39.28 -6.08 15.31
N LEU A 314 38.70 -6.48 16.44
CA LEU A 314 39.11 -7.69 17.17
C LEU A 314 38.91 -8.95 16.32
N ALA A 315 37.75 -9.12 15.68
CA ALA A 315 37.46 -10.27 14.85
C ALA A 315 38.40 -10.37 13.62
N SER A 316 38.87 -9.24 13.10
CA SER A 316 39.81 -9.20 11.98
C SER A 316 41.22 -9.67 12.35
N GLY A 317 41.65 -9.46 13.60
CA GLY A 317 42.98 -9.80 14.10
C GLY A 317 43.11 -11.19 14.74
N VAL A 318 42.01 -11.95 14.86
CA VAL A 318 41.99 -13.29 15.45
C VAL A 318 42.20 -14.36 14.38
N GLU A 319 43.22 -15.22 14.59
CA GLU A 319 43.49 -16.40 13.76
C GLU A 319 42.60 -17.60 14.11
N ASP A 320 42.20 -17.71 15.39
CA ASP A 320 41.32 -18.78 15.86
C ASP A 320 39.91 -18.64 15.26
N GLN A 321 39.53 -19.61 14.43
CA GLN A 321 38.27 -19.57 13.69
C GLN A 321 37.04 -19.60 14.62
N ALA A 322 37.09 -20.33 15.74
CA ALA A 322 35.97 -20.42 16.66
C ALA A 322 35.75 -19.10 17.42
N LEU A 323 36.83 -18.47 17.88
CA LEU A 323 36.77 -17.16 18.53
C LEU A 323 36.33 -16.07 17.54
N LYS A 324 36.80 -16.14 16.28
CA LYS A 324 36.37 -15.23 15.21
C LYS A 324 34.86 -15.34 14.95
N ASP A 325 34.31 -16.55 14.91
CA ASP A 325 32.88 -16.78 14.71
C ASP A 325 32.04 -16.31 15.92
N GLN A 326 32.57 -16.47 17.15
CA GLN A 326 31.94 -15.91 18.36
C GLN A 326 31.91 -14.38 18.34
N LEU A 327 33.02 -13.72 18.00
CA LEU A 327 33.08 -12.26 17.91
C LEU A 327 32.13 -11.72 16.83
N LYS A 328 32.05 -12.37 15.67
CA LYS A 328 31.07 -12.02 14.61
C LYS A 328 29.63 -12.21 15.07
N SER A 329 29.34 -13.27 15.81
CA SER A 329 28.01 -13.51 16.38
C SER A 329 27.62 -12.39 17.34
N LEU A 330 28.53 -11.99 18.23
CA LEU A 330 28.32 -10.90 19.18
C LEU A 330 28.17 -9.56 18.47
N GLU A 331 28.97 -9.28 17.44
CA GLU A 331 28.84 -8.09 16.60
C GLU A 331 27.45 -8.03 15.95
N ASN A 332 26.99 -9.11 15.33
CA ASN A 332 25.68 -9.18 14.70
C ASN A 332 24.53 -8.98 15.70
N GLN A 333 24.64 -9.56 16.91
CA GLN A 333 23.67 -9.38 17.98
C GLN A 333 23.61 -7.92 18.44
N LEU A 334 24.78 -7.28 18.66
CA LEU A 334 24.86 -5.89 19.06
C LEU A 334 24.27 -4.97 17.99
N ARG A 335 24.60 -5.21 16.72
CA ARG A 335 24.05 -4.44 15.59
C ARG A 335 22.53 -4.58 15.48
N ALA A 336 22.00 -5.79 15.64
CA ALA A 336 20.55 -6.00 15.66
C ALA A 336 19.87 -5.28 16.83
N SER A 337 20.48 -5.31 18.03
CA SER A 337 19.98 -4.60 19.21
C SER A 337 20.00 -3.08 19.01
N ASN A 338 21.10 -2.54 18.47
CA ASN A 338 21.22 -1.11 18.18
C ASN A 338 20.18 -0.66 17.15
N GLN A 339 20.00 -1.44 16.08
CA GLN A 339 18.99 -1.18 15.05
C GLN A 339 17.58 -1.16 15.66
N GLN A 340 17.24 -2.14 16.49
CA GLN A 340 15.94 -2.19 17.16
C GLN A 340 15.72 -0.97 18.09
N GLN A 341 16.76 -0.51 18.77
CA GLN A 341 16.70 0.67 19.62
C GLN A 341 16.51 1.96 18.81
N GLU A 342 17.21 2.08 17.67
CA GLU A 342 17.05 3.19 16.73
C GLU A 342 15.63 3.24 16.16
N GLU A 343 15.09 2.11 15.71
CA GLU A 343 13.71 2.00 15.23
C GLU A 343 12.68 2.36 16.31
N ALA A 344 12.86 1.88 17.54
CA ALA A 344 11.99 2.23 18.66
C ALA A 344 12.03 3.74 18.98
N ARG A 345 13.21 4.36 18.89
CA ARG A 345 13.37 5.81 19.06
C ARG A 345 12.67 6.57 17.95
N ASP A 346 12.84 6.18 16.70
CA ASP A 346 12.21 6.84 15.55
C ASP A 346 10.68 6.70 15.60
N GLN A 347 10.17 5.53 16.00
CA GLN A 347 8.75 5.33 16.24
C GLN A 347 8.22 6.23 17.35
N ALA A 348 8.96 6.39 18.46
CA ALA A 348 8.58 7.29 19.55
C ALA A 348 8.54 8.75 19.09
N ILE A 349 9.55 9.21 18.35
CA ILE A 349 9.58 10.57 17.78
C ILE A 349 8.37 10.81 16.87
N ARG A 350 8.08 9.87 15.95
CA ARG A 350 6.92 9.95 15.06
C ARG A 350 5.61 9.97 15.84
N ALA A 351 5.47 9.15 16.87
CA ALA A 351 4.29 9.16 17.73
C ALA A 351 4.09 10.53 18.42
N SER A 352 5.17 11.16 18.90
CA SER A 352 5.12 12.51 19.46
C SER A 352 4.74 13.57 18.42
N LEU A 353 5.31 13.51 17.21
CA LEU A 353 4.96 14.42 16.11
C LEU A 353 3.49 14.26 15.70
N ASN A 354 3.00 13.03 15.59
CA ASN A 354 1.61 12.74 15.25
C ASN A 354 0.65 13.21 16.34
N LEU A 355 1.00 13.06 17.62
CA LEU A 355 0.23 13.62 18.72
C LEU A 355 0.19 15.15 18.63
N GLY A 356 1.33 15.79 18.33
CA GLY A 356 1.38 17.24 18.11
C GLY A 356 0.47 17.68 16.97
N ALA A 357 0.55 17.01 15.81
CA ALA A 357 -0.32 17.28 14.66
C ALA A 357 -1.80 17.11 15.00
N PHE A 358 -2.17 16.02 15.68
CA PHE A 358 -3.54 15.78 16.15
C PHE A 358 -4.04 16.90 17.06
N LEU A 359 -3.22 17.35 18.02
CA LEU A 359 -3.57 18.45 18.92
C LEU A 359 -3.76 19.76 18.14
N CYS A 360 -2.92 20.04 17.13
CA CYS A 360 -3.08 21.21 16.26
C CYS A 360 -4.38 21.16 15.45
N THR A 361 -4.71 20.00 14.85
CA THR A 361 -5.98 19.83 14.12
C THR A 361 -7.16 20.02 15.05
N LYS A 362 -7.13 19.41 16.25
CA LYS A 362 -8.18 19.58 17.24
C LYS A 362 -8.35 21.05 17.67
N MET A 363 -7.25 21.77 17.89
CA MET A 363 -7.31 23.20 18.21
C MET A 363 -7.92 24.03 17.07
N LEU A 364 -7.64 23.67 15.82
CA LEU A 364 -8.25 24.31 14.65
C LEU A 364 -9.75 24.04 14.61
N ASP A 365 -10.18 22.80 14.81
CA ASP A 365 -11.59 22.40 14.81
C ASP A 365 -12.36 23.06 15.96
N ASP A 366 -11.79 23.07 17.17
CA ASP A 366 -12.35 23.77 18.34
C ASP A 366 -12.49 25.28 18.07
N GLY A 367 -11.52 25.88 17.37
CA GLY A 367 -11.58 27.28 16.93
C GLY A 367 -12.70 27.54 15.94
N GLN A 368 -12.86 26.69 14.92
CA GLN A 368 -13.96 26.81 13.95
C GLN A 368 -15.33 26.62 14.61
N TYR A 369 -15.43 25.70 15.57
CA TYR A 369 -16.65 25.48 16.34
C TYR A 369 -16.99 26.70 17.20
N LEU A 370 -16.00 27.31 17.84
CA LEU A 370 -16.19 28.55 18.59
C LEU A 370 -16.67 29.69 17.69
N ASP A 371 -16.04 29.88 16.52
CA ASP A 371 -16.46 30.87 15.52
C ASP A 371 -17.90 30.64 15.05
N PHE A 372 -18.29 29.38 14.85
CA PHE A 372 -19.66 29.00 14.49
C PHE A 372 -20.66 29.33 15.60
N LEU A 373 -20.34 29.00 16.87
CA LEU A 373 -21.17 29.35 18.01
C LEU A 373 -21.32 30.86 18.15
N GLN A 374 -20.23 31.62 17.99
CA GLN A 374 -20.25 33.07 18.08
C GLN A 374 -21.08 33.71 16.97
N LYS A 375 -20.93 33.26 15.71
CA LYS A 375 -21.79 33.71 14.60
C LYS A 375 -23.27 33.41 14.84
N ASN A 376 -23.60 32.22 15.35
CA ASN A 376 -24.98 31.86 15.68
C ASN A 376 -25.54 32.68 16.84
N TYR A 377 -24.72 33.00 17.83
CA TYR A 377 -25.10 33.88 18.92
C TYR A 377 -25.40 35.29 18.38
N ASP A 378 -24.51 35.86 17.58
CA ASP A 378 -24.68 37.19 16.98
C ASP A 378 -25.95 37.26 16.11
N LEU A 379 -26.22 36.24 15.30
CA LEU A 379 -27.41 36.18 14.44
C LEU A 379 -28.73 36.11 15.22
N ASN A 380 -28.78 35.33 16.30
CA ASN A 380 -30.03 35.01 16.99
C ASN A 380 -30.27 35.82 18.28
N CYS A 381 -29.24 36.48 18.81
CA CYS A 381 -29.31 37.11 20.13
C CYS A 381 -28.85 38.58 20.15
N ALA A 382 -28.31 39.13 19.04
CA ALA A 382 -27.84 40.52 18.99
C ALA A 382 -28.88 41.56 18.52
N ALA A 383 -30.05 41.15 17.98
CA ALA A 383 -31.13 42.05 17.57
C ALA A 383 -32.40 41.87 18.42
N GLY A 384 -33.19 42.94 18.55
CA GLY A 384 -34.18 43.23 19.61
C GLY A 384 -35.33 42.25 19.91
N GLU A 385 -35.40 41.08 19.28
CA GLU A 385 -36.26 39.95 19.71
C GLU A 385 -35.36 38.75 20.01
N GLN A 386 -35.01 38.57 21.28
CA GLN A 386 -34.12 37.50 21.73
C GLN A 386 -34.85 36.15 21.76
N ASP A 387 -34.24 35.13 21.16
CA ASP A 387 -34.68 33.75 21.28
C ASP A 387 -34.60 33.27 22.75
N PRO A 388 -35.62 32.56 23.29
CA PRO A 388 -35.63 32.08 24.68
C PRO A 388 -34.44 31.17 25.05
N SER A 389 -33.77 30.58 24.07
CA SER A 389 -32.59 29.71 24.25
C SER A 389 -31.26 30.46 24.34
N CYS A 390 -31.23 31.80 24.15
CA CYS A 390 -30.02 32.62 24.26
C CYS A 390 -29.21 32.46 25.58
N PRO A 391 -29.81 32.23 26.76
CA PRO A 391 -29.05 31.98 27.99
C PRO A 391 -28.25 30.68 27.98
N MET A 392 -28.63 29.69 27.15
CA MET A 392 -27.97 28.39 27.04
C MET A 392 -26.91 28.34 25.93
N ARG A 393 -26.75 29.41 25.15
CA ARG A 393 -25.84 29.50 23.99
C ARG A 393 -24.63 30.40 24.26
N LYS A 394 -24.35 30.72 25.53
CA LYS A 394 -23.28 31.62 25.98
C LYS A 394 -21.95 30.89 26.19
#